data_AF-A0A7S4I5K7-F1
#
_entry.id   AF-A0A7S4I5K7-F1
#
_cell.length_a   1.000
_cell.length_b   1.000
_cell.length_c   1.000
_cell.angle_alpha   90.00
_cell.angle_beta   90.00
_cell.angle_gamma   90.00
#
_symmetry.space_group_name_H-M   'P 1'
#
loop_
_entity.id
_entity.type
_entity.pdbx_description
1 polymer ?
#
loop_
_entity_poly.entity_id
_entity_poly.type
_entity_poly.pdbx_seq_one_letter_code
_entity_poly.pdbx_strand_id
1 'polypeptide(L)'
;NEYSAAIDEMADELVCPITQELPVDPVIAEDGRIYEKSAIEDWFSSREGQDLKSWVTNEPMGTKLFPAVQARNTIKGMVQTGAISGAKADAWKKRLEDEEKVTELHRQAEVGDAGAMMYLYFAYRDADHGLKRDEKEAFEWAKRAADLDHVAGLTELADCYAL
;
A
#
# COMPACT_ATOMS: atom_id res chain seq x y z
N ASN A 1 28.46 -15.00 -0.31
CA ASN A 1 28.64 -16.22 0.49
C ASN A 1 27.47 -17.14 0.19
N GLU A 2 27.67 -18.44 -0.02
CA GLU A 2 26.63 -19.40 -0.47
C GLU A 2 25.37 -19.36 0.40
N TYR A 3 25.52 -19.14 1.70
CA TYR A 3 24.40 -18.97 2.65
C TYR A 3 23.49 -17.77 2.34
N SER A 4 24.04 -16.68 1.78
CA SER A 4 23.25 -15.50 1.42
C SER A 4 22.36 -15.76 0.21
N ALA A 5 22.88 -16.49 -0.79
CA ALA A 5 22.12 -16.81 -2.00
C ALA A 5 20.95 -17.75 -1.69
N ALA A 6 21.17 -18.76 -0.84
CA ALA A 6 20.11 -19.67 -0.40
C ALA A 6 19.00 -18.93 0.38
N ILE A 7 19.37 -17.96 1.22
CA ILE A 7 18.39 -17.13 1.95
C ILE A 7 17.60 -16.24 1.00
N ASP A 8 18.27 -15.64 0.01
CA ASP A 8 17.61 -14.80 -1.00
C ASP A 8 16.61 -15.63 -1.84
N GLU A 9 16.97 -16.85 -2.25
CA GLU A 9 16.05 -17.77 -2.96
C GLU A 9 14.85 -18.16 -2.09
N MET A 10 15.06 -18.43 -0.79
CA MET A 10 13.94 -18.70 0.13
C MET A 10 13.06 -17.47 0.34
N ALA A 11 13.64 -16.27 0.33
CA ALA A 11 12.90 -15.03 0.47
C ALA A 11 11.99 -14.75 -0.74
N ASP A 12 12.26 -15.34 -1.91
CA ASP A 12 11.39 -15.20 -3.09
C ASP A 12 10.01 -15.85 -2.88
N GLU A 13 9.88 -16.83 -1.98
CA GLU A 13 8.57 -17.38 -1.60
C GLU A 13 7.70 -16.39 -0.81
N LEU A 14 8.33 -15.37 -0.21
CA LEU A 14 7.66 -14.31 0.55
C LEU A 14 7.31 -13.09 -0.32
N VAL A 15 7.78 -13.05 -1.57
CA VAL A 15 7.53 -11.95 -2.50
C VAL A 15 6.10 -12.05 -3.05
N CYS A 16 5.39 -10.92 -3.03
CA CYS A 16 4.06 -10.83 -3.63
C CYS A 16 4.15 -11.04 -5.15
N PRO A 17 3.42 -12.02 -5.74
CA PRO A 17 3.47 -12.28 -7.17
C PRO A 17 2.94 -11.13 -8.05
N ILE A 18 2.13 -10.22 -7.51
CA ILE A 18 1.58 -9.09 -8.27
C ILE A 18 2.57 -7.91 -8.27
N THR A 19 3.04 -7.51 -7.09
CA THR A 19 3.92 -6.33 -6.95
C THR A 19 5.39 -6.63 -7.23
N GLN A 20 5.79 -7.91 -7.18
CA GLN A 20 7.20 -8.34 -7.25
C GLN A 20 8.07 -7.75 -6.14
N GLU A 21 7.44 -7.38 -5.01
CA GLU A 21 8.06 -6.82 -3.82
C GLU A 21 7.68 -7.64 -2.58
N LEU A 22 8.44 -7.47 -1.50
CA LEU A 22 8.01 -7.98 -0.20
C LEU A 22 6.75 -7.21 0.24
N PRO A 23 5.66 -7.90 0.62
CA PRO A 23 4.44 -7.26 1.08
C PRO A 23 4.64 -6.61 2.46
N VAL A 24 3.99 -5.47 2.67
CA VAL A 24 3.93 -4.80 3.98
C VAL A 24 2.69 -5.27 4.76
N ASP A 25 1.55 -5.43 4.07
CA ASP A 25 0.34 -6.06 4.60
C ASP A 25 0.04 -7.40 3.90
N PRO A 26 0.77 -8.48 4.25
CA PRO A 26 0.62 -9.76 3.58
C PRO A 26 -0.68 -10.47 3.94
N VAL A 27 -1.35 -10.99 2.91
CA VAL A 27 -2.51 -11.89 3.00
C VAL A 27 -2.26 -13.17 2.21
N ILE A 28 -2.87 -14.26 2.64
CA ILE A 28 -2.92 -15.52 1.89
C ILE A 28 -4.25 -15.61 1.16
N ALA A 29 -4.21 -15.87 -0.15
CA ALA A 29 -5.39 -16.15 -0.96
C ALA A 29 -5.71 -17.66 -0.97
N GLU A 30 -6.83 -18.04 -1.59
CA GLU A 30 -7.29 -19.44 -1.64
C GLU A 30 -6.33 -20.40 -2.37
N ASP A 31 -5.44 -19.87 -3.21
CA ASP A 31 -4.38 -20.64 -3.88
C ASP A 31 -3.16 -20.90 -2.98
N GLY A 32 -3.20 -20.47 -1.72
CA GLY A 32 -2.15 -20.66 -0.72
C GLY A 32 -0.97 -19.70 -0.85
N ARG A 33 -1.02 -18.72 -1.77
CA ARG A 33 0.08 -17.77 -2.00
C ARG A 33 -0.08 -16.50 -1.17
N ILE A 34 1.05 -15.89 -0.85
CA ILE A 34 1.13 -14.62 -0.15
C ILE A 34 1.06 -13.48 -1.16
N TYR A 35 0.21 -12.50 -0.89
CA TYR A 35 0.06 -11.29 -1.67
C TYR A 35 0.15 -10.06 -0.76
N GLU A 36 0.57 -8.95 -1.34
CA GLU A 36 0.27 -7.62 -0.81
C GLU A 36 -1.25 -7.40 -0.92
N LYS A 37 -1.91 -7.13 0.20
CA LYS A 37 -3.37 -7.08 0.29
C LYS A 37 -3.98 -6.11 -0.72
N SER A 38 -3.44 -4.89 -0.77
CA SER A 38 -3.94 -3.85 -1.68
C SER A 38 -3.88 -4.26 -3.15
N ALA A 39 -2.83 -5.00 -3.54
CA ALA A 39 -2.64 -5.44 -4.92
C ALA A 39 -3.58 -6.59 -5.31
N ILE A 40 -3.83 -7.55 -4.41
CA ILE A 40 -4.76 -8.64 -4.71
C ILE A 40 -6.22 -8.18 -4.70
N GLU A 41 -6.56 -7.20 -3.86
CA GLU A 41 -7.90 -6.57 -3.87
C GLU A 41 -8.16 -5.80 -5.18
N ASP A 42 -7.17 -5.09 -5.72
CA ASP A 42 -7.27 -4.47 -7.04
C ASP A 42 -7.48 -5.49 -8.15
N TRP A 43 -6.71 -6.60 -8.09
CA TRP A 43 -6.85 -7.67 -9.05
C TRP A 43 -8.27 -8.25 -9.05
N PHE A 44 -8.85 -8.49 -7.88
CA PHE A 44 -10.23 -8.94 -7.74
C PHE A 44 -11.22 -7.94 -8.33
N SER A 45 -11.04 -6.66 -7.99
CA SER A 45 -11.92 -5.59 -8.46
C SER A 45 -11.85 -5.42 -9.99
N SER A 46 -10.67 -5.55 -10.59
CA SER A 46 -10.48 -5.46 -12.05
C SER A 46 -11.14 -6.60 -12.84
N ARG A 47 -11.56 -7.67 -12.15
CA ARG A 47 -12.17 -8.88 -12.72
C ARG A 47 -13.60 -9.10 -12.26
N GLU A 48 -14.23 -8.09 -11.66
CA GLU A 48 -15.62 -8.20 -11.26
C GLU A 48 -16.51 -8.64 -12.43
N GLY A 49 -17.30 -9.69 -12.21
CA GLY A 49 -18.15 -10.30 -13.26
C GLY A 49 -17.44 -11.28 -14.21
N GLN A 50 -16.16 -11.59 -14.01
CA GLN A 50 -15.41 -12.62 -14.77
C GLN A 50 -15.09 -13.83 -13.90
N ASP A 51 -14.71 -14.94 -14.54
CA ASP A 51 -14.13 -16.10 -13.85
C ASP A 51 -12.81 -15.70 -13.19
N LEU A 52 -12.83 -15.57 -11.86
CA LEU A 52 -11.64 -15.23 -11.09
C LEU A 52 -10.70 -16.44 -11.03
N LYS A 53 -9.42 -16.16 -11.28
CA LYS A 53 -8.36 -17.16 -11.31
C LYS A 53 -7.16 -16.69 -10.49
N SER A 54 -6.41 -17.64 -9.96
CA SER A 54 -5.11 -17.37 -9.34
C SER A 54 -4.22 -16.62 -10.31
N TRP A 55 -3.58 -15.56 -9.82
CA TRP A 55 -2.60 -14.81 -10.59
C TRP A 55 -1.45 -15.70 -11.08
N VAL A 56 -1.15 -16.79 -10.37
CA VAL A 56 0.02 -17.61 -10.69
C VAL A 56 -0.33 -18.96 -11.31
N THR A 57 -1.33 -19.69 -10.79
CA THR A 57 -1.67 -21.01 -11.35
C THR A 57 -2.66 -20.92 -12.50
N ASN A 58 -3.35 -19.78 -12.66
CA ASN A 58 -4.46 -19.60 -13.60
C ASN A 58 -5.62 -20.61 -13.38
N GLU A 59 -5.70 -21.21 -12.19
CA GLU A 59 -6.81 -22.06 -11.78
C GLU A 59 -7.93 -21.20 -11.16
N PRO A 60 -9.21 -21.60 -11.27
CA PRO A 60 -10.32 -20.89 -10.65
C PRO A 60 -10.13 -20.74 -9.14
N MET A 61 -10.37 -19.53 -8.60
CA MET A 61 -10.32 -19.28 -7.16
C MET A 61 -11.30 -18.19 -6.73
N GLY A 62 -11.69 -18.19 -5.46
CA GLY A 62 -12.51 -17.15 -4.84
C GLY A 62 -11.70 -15.92 -4.40
N THR A 63 -12.39 -15.00 -3.71
CA THR A 63 -11.84 -13.73 -3.23
C THR A 63 -11.45 -13.75 -1.75
N LYS A 64 -11.51 -14.92 -1.09
CA LYS A 64 -11.25 -15.00 0.35
C LYS A 64 -9.76 -14.77 0.64
N LEU A 65 -9.50 -13.84 1.55
CA LEU A 65 -8.17 -13.49 2.03
C LEU A 65 -8.02 -13.79 3.52
N PHE A 66 -6.86 -14.33 3.90
CA PHE A 66 -6.49 -14.62 5.28
C PHE A 66 -5.28 -13.77 5.67
N PRO A 67 -5.30 -13.02 6.79
CA PRO A 67 -4.12 -12.28 7.24
C PRO A 67 -2.91 -13.19 7.48
N ALA A 68 -1.77 -12.88 6.87
CA ALA A 68 -0.56 -13.68 6.97
C ALA A 68 0.40 -13.13 8.04
N VAL A 69 -0.06 -13.13 9.29
CA VAL A 69 0.67 -12.53 10.43
C VAL A 69 2.07 -13.10 10.59
N GLN A 70 2.22 -14.41 10.43
CA GLN A 70 3.52 -15.09 10.53
C GLN A 70 4.46 -14.66 9.40
N ALA A 71 3.97 -14.57 8.16
CA ALA A 71 4.77 -14.10 7.03
C ALA A 71 5.26 -12.67 7.26
N ARG A 72 4.38 -11.77 7.71
CA ARG A 72 4.75 -10.39 8.06
C ARG A 72 5.87 -10.33 9.09
N ASN A 73 5.76 -11.11 10.17
CA ASN A 73 6.76 -11.14 11.23
C ASN A 73 8.09 -11.72 10.74
N THR A 74 8.05 -12.76 9.88
CA THR A 74 9.24 -13.35 9.26
C THR A 74 9.95 -12.34 8.35
N ILE A 75 9.23 -11.67 7.44
CA ILE A 75 9.79 -10.62 6.57
C ILE A 75 10.48 -9.55 7.41
N LYS A 76 9.78 -9.02 8.42
CA LYS A 76 10.32 -8.02 9.33
C LYS A 76 11.60 -8.51 10.03
N GLY A 77 11.59 -9.71 10.60
CA GLY A 77 12.76 -10.28 11.26
C GLY A 77 13.94 -10.48 10.31
N MET A 78 13.70 -10.99 9.10
CA MET A 78 14.74 -11.22 8.11
C MET A 78 15.36 -9.91 7.62
N VAL A 79 14.55 -8.87 7.39
CA VAL A 79 15.04 -7.53 7.03
C VAL A 79 15.84 -6.89 8.17
N GLN A 80 15.38 -7.02 9.41
CA GLN A 80 16.05 -6.44 10.59
C GLN A 80 17.39 -7.12 10.93
N THR A 81 17.46 -8.44 10.73
CA THR A 81 18.70 -9.22 10.93
C THR A 81 19.68 -9.11 9.77
N GLY A 82 19.27 -8.50 8.66
CA GLY A 82 20.06 -8.41 7.43
C GLY A 82 20.11 -9.71 6.62
N ALA A 83 19.28 -10.71 6.98
CA ALA A 83 19.12 -11.93 6.21
C ALA A 83 18.50 -11.64 4.83
N ILE A 84 17.52 -10.72 4.78
CA ILE A 84 17.09 -10.05 3.55
C ILE A 84 17.74 -8.68 3.54
N SER A 85 18.47 -8.36 2.47
CA SER A 85 19.21 -7.10 2.35
C SER A 85 19.15 -6.54 0.92
N GLY A 86 19.79 -5.38 0.71
CA GLY A 86 19.81 -4.71 -0.59
C GLY A 86 18.45 -4.18 -1.03
N ALA A 87 18.25 -4.10 -2.35
CA ALA A 87 17.12 -3.38 -2.95
C ALA A 87 15.75 -3.83 -2.44
N LYS A 88 15.53 -5.14 -2.23
CA LYS A 88 14.25 -5.66 -1.70
C LYS A 88 13.99 -5.18 -0.27
N ALA A 89 15.01 -5.22 0.59
CA ALA A 89 14.90 -4.75 1.97
C ALA A 89 14.69 -3.23 2.02
N ASP A 90 15.39 -2.47 1.18
CA ASP A 90 15.30 -1.01 1.16
C ASP A 90 13.94 -0.54 0.64
N ALA A 91 13.41 -1.17 -0.42
CA ALA A 91 12.07 -0.92 -0.92
C ALA A 91 10.99 -1.23 0.13
N TRP A 92 11.11 -2.37 0.82
CA TRP A 92 10.18 -2.76 1.88
C TRP A 92 10.18 -1.78 3.06
N LYS A 93 11.38 -1.36 3.52
CA LYS A 93 11.51 -0.35 4.59
C LYS A 93 10.87 0.97 4.20
N LYS A 94 11.16 1.45 2.99
CA LYS A 94 10.56 2.68 2.48
C LYS A 94 9.03 2.60 2.47
N ARG A 95 8.46 1.51 1.97
CA ARG A 95 7.01 1.31 1.97
C ARG A 95 6.42 1.28 3.37
N LEU A 96 7.09 0.62 4.32
CA LEU A 96 6.65 0.60 5.70
C LEU A 96 6.64 2.02 6.31
N GLU A 97 7.68 2.81 6.05
CA GLU A 97 7.76 4.22 6.49
C GLU A 97 6.67 5.08 5.83
N ASP A 98 6.40 4.87 4.54
CA ASP A 98 5.34 5.56 3.80
C ASP A 98 3.94 5.23 4.39
N GLU A 99 3.65 3.96 4.66
CA GLU A 99 2.37 3.52 5.28
C GLU A 99 2.18 4.05 6.71
N GLU A 100 3.24 4.05 7.52
CA GLU A 100 3.23 4.62 8.88
C GLU A 100 2.97 6.14 8.82
N LYS A 101 3.63 6.83 7.89
CA LYS A 101 3.43 8.27 7.68
C LYS A 101 2.01 8.60 7.26
N VAL A 102 1.46 7.87 6.30
CA VAL A 102 0.07 8.05 5.84
C VAL A 102 -0.92 7.79 6.99
N THR A 103 -0.70 6.74 7.78
CA THR A 103 -1.54 6.44 8.95
C THR A 103 -1.55 7.59 9.96
N GLU A 104 -0.38 8.15 10.27
CA GLU A 104 -0.26 9.29 11.18
C GLU A 104 -0.88 10.57 10.61
N LEU A 105 -0.72 10.83 9.31
CA LEU A 105 -1.37 11.96 8.63
C LEU A 105 -2.90 11.84 8.71
N HIS A 106 -3.47 10.65 8.47
CA HIS A 106 -4.91 10.44 8.67
C HIS A 106 -5.33 10.72 10.11
N ARG A 107 -4.58 10.23 11.10
CA ARG A 107 -4.87 10.47 12.52
C ARG A 107 -4.88 11.98 12.85
N GLN A 108 -3.93 12.73 12.31
CA GLN A 108 -3.84 14.19 12.51
C GLN A 108 -4.95 14.94 11.78
N ALA A 109 -5.22 14.59 10.52
CA ALA A 109 -6.29 15.16 9.73
C ALA A 109 -7.66 14.95 10.38
N GLU A 110 -7.91 13.77 10.97
CA GLU A 110 -9.16 13.49 11.67
C GLU A 110 -9.38 14.32 12.93
N VAL A 111 -8.32 14.82 13.57
CA VAL A 111 -8.42 15.74 14.72
C VAL A 111 -8.36 17.21 14.32
N GLY A 112 -8.45 17.52 13.02
CA GLY A 112 -8.54 18.89 12.51
C GLY A 112 -7.21 19.55 12.12
N ASP A 113 -6.14 18.78 11.96
CA ASP A 113 -4.88 19.32 11.44
C ASP A 113 -5.00 19.61 9.94
N ALA A 114 -5.19 20.87 9.57
CA ALA A 114 -5.34 21.29 8.18
C ALA A 114 -4.06 21.09 7.35
N GLY A 115 -2.89 21.08 7.96
CA GLY A 115 -1.63 20.76 7.29
C GLY A 115 -1.59 19.29 6.87
N ALA A 116 -1.99 18.39 7.78
CA ALA A 116 -2.10 16.96 7.50
C ALA A 116 -3.16 16.66 6.43
N MET A 117 -4.30 17.36 6.46
CA MET A 117 -5.30 17.29 5.38
C MET A 117 -4.70 17.67 4.02
N MET A 118 -3.93 18.76 3.94
CA MET A 118 -3.28 19.15 2.68
C MET A 118 -2.19 18.17 2.24
N TYR A 119 -1.48 17.55 3.17
CA TYR A 119 -0.56 16.47 2.83
C TYR A 119 -1.27 15.27 2.22
N LEU A 120 -2.41 14.85 2.79
CA LEU A 120 -3.23 13.78 2.23
C LEU A 120 -3.79 14.17 0.85
N TYR A 121 -4.24 15.41 0.68
CA TYR A 121 -4.66 15.93 -0.64
C TYR A 121 -3.58 15.70 -1.70
N PHE A 122 -2.35 16.14 -1.44
CA PHE A 122 -1.25 15.97 -2.41
C PHE A 122 -0.90 14.49 -2.61
N ALA A 123 -0.86 13.69 -1.54
CA ALA A 123 -0.52 12.28 -1.63
C ALA A 123 -1.55 11.49 -2.47
N TYR A 124 -2.86 11.74 -2.30
CA TYR A 124 -3.91 11.15 -3.13
C TYR A 124 -3.96 11.73 -4.54
N ARG A 125 -3.61 13.00 -4.76
CA ARG A 125 -3.59 13.60 -6.11
C ARG A 125 -2.45 13.03 -6.95
N ASP A 126 -1.27 12.90 -6.34
CA ASP A 126 -0.02 12.60 -7.03
C ASP A 126 0.36 11.11 -6.97
N ALA A 127 -0.44 10.29 -6.28
CA ALA A 127 -0.17 8.86 -6.01
C ALA A 127 1.20 8.63 -5.33
N ASP A 128 1.45 9.37 -4.25
CA ASP A 128 2.68 9.28 -3.44
C ASP A 128 2.43 8.51 -2.13
N HIS A 129 3.52 8.16 -1.42
CA HIS A 129 3.49 7.45 -0.13
C HIS A 129 2.68 6.14 -0.16
N GLY A 130 2.70 5.42 -1.29
CA GLY A 130 1.97 4.15 -1.46
C GLY A 130 0.46 4.30 -1.67
N LEU A 131 -0.05 5.53 -1.74
CA LEU A 131 -1.45 5.80 -2.08
C LEU A 131 -1.67 5.75 -3.58
N LYS A 132 -2.87 5.33 -3.97
CA LYS A 132 -3.32 5.44 -5.36
C LYS A 132 -3.89 6.81 -5.62
N ARG A 133 -3.88 7.20 -6.88
CA ARG A 133 -4.57 8.41 -7.30
C ARG A 133 -6.07 8.30 -7.01
N ASP A 134 -6.58 9.19 -6.19
CA ASP A 134 -8.01 9.32 -5.89
C ASP A 134 -8.37 10.81 -5.78
N GLU A 135 -8.88 11.36 -6.88
CA GLU A 135 -9.24 12.78 -6.97
C GLU A 135 -10.40 13.14 -6.05
N LYS A 136 -11.29 12.19 -5.78
CA LYS A 136 -12.43 12.42 -4.90
C LYS A 136 -11.96 12.51 -3.45
N GLU A 137 -11.14 11.55 -3.02
CA GLU A 137 -10.58 11.56 -1.67
C GLU A 137 -9.68 12.79 -1.45
N ALA A 138 -8.84 13.12 -2.43
CA ALA A 138 -8.06 14.36 -2.41
C ALA A 138 -8.97 15.58 -2.23
N PHE A 139 -9.99 15.75 -3.08
CA PHE A 139 -10.92 16.87 -3.01
C PHE A 139 -11.57 17.01 -1.63
N GLU A 140 -12.01 15.92 -1.01
CA GLU A 140 -12.61 15.96 0.33
C GLU A 140 -11.61 16.47 1.39
N TRP A 141 -10.34 16.08 1.30
CA TRP A 141 -9.31 16.60 2.20
C TRP A 141 -9.03 18.10 1.99
N ALA A 142 -8.94 18.55 0.74
CA ALA A 142 -8.78 19.97 0.42
C ALA A 142 -9.98 20.80 0.90
N LYS A 143 -11.20 20.28 0.71
CA LYS A 143 -12.43 20.90 1.21
C LYS A 143 -12.45 21.02 2.73
N ARG A 144 -12.10 19.95 3.46
CA ARG A 144 -12.01 19.97 4.93
C ARG A 144 -10.98 21.00 5.43
N ALA A 145 -9.83 21.12 4.75
CA ALA A 145 -8.84 22.14 5.07
C ALA A 145 -9.36 23.56 4.78
N ALA A 146 -10.06 23.76 3.67
CA ALA A 146 -10.69 25.02 3.31
C ALA A 146 -11.78 25.45 4.31
N ASP A 147 -12.58 24.50 4.80
CA ASP A 147 -13.60 24.71 5.83
C ASP A 147 -12.98 25.16 7.19
N LEU A 148 -11.67 24.99 7.36
CA LEU A 148 -10.86 25.48 8.48
C LEU A 148 -10.05 26.76 8.15
N ASP A 149 -10.41 27.47 7.07
CA ASP A 149 -9.74 28.67 6.56
C ASP A 149 -8.25 28.46 6.20
N HIS A 150 -7.82 27.22 5.93
CA HIS A 150 -6.45 26.95 5.53
C HIS A 150 -6.18 27.45 4.11
N VAL A 151 -5.19 28.34 3.96
CA VAL A 151 -4.89 29.04 2.71
C VAL A 151 -4.70 28.09 1.53
N ALA A 152 -3.93 27.01 1.71
CA ALA A 152 -3.71 26.07 0.61
C ALA A 152 -4.99 25.29 0.26
N GLY A 153 -5.85 24.98 1.24
CA GLY A 153 -7.12 24.30 0.97
C GLY A 153 -8.07 25.19 0.17
N LEU A 154 -8.15 26.48 0.54
CA LEU A 154 -8.96 27.47 -0.18
C LEU A 154 -8.50 27.64 -1.64
N THR A 155 -7.18 27.72 -1.87
CA THR A 155 -6.63 27.86 -3.23
C THR A 155 -6.93 26.64 -4.09
N GLU A 156 -6.64 25.44 -3.59
CA GLU A 156 -6.85 24.20 -4.36
C GLU A 156 -8.34 23.93 -4.63
N LEU A 157 -9.21 24.27 -3.66
CA LEU A 157 -10.66 24.16 -3.86
C LEU A 157 -11.17 25.17 -4.91
N ALA A 158 -10.63 26.39 -4.92
CA ALA A 158 -10.96 27.39 -5.94
C ALA A 158 -10.56 26.92 -7.34
N ASP A 159 -9.38 26.31 -7.49
CA ASP A 159 -8.91 25.74 -8.76
C ASP A 159 -9.81 24.59 -9.23
N CYS A 160 -10.30 23.75 -8.31
CA CYS A 160 -11.25 22.67 -8.64
C CYS A 160 -12.59 23.20 -9.19
N TYR A 161 -13.07 24.35 -8.71
CA TYR A 161 -14.33 24.97 -9.18
C TYR A 161 -14.16 25.90 -10.40
N ALA A 162 -12.93 26.26 -10.76
CA ALA A 162 -12.63 27.14 -11.88
C ALA A 162 -12.53 26.41 -13.23
N LEU A 163 -12.54 25.07 -13.24
CA LEU A 163 -12.52 24.19 -14.41
C LEU A 163 -13.95 23.78 -14.83
#